data_AF-A0A8H5VVB1-F1
#
_entry.id   AF-A0A8H5VVB1-F1
#
_cell.length_a   1.000
_cell.length_b   1.000
_cell.length_c   1.000
_cell.angle_alpha   90.00
_cell.angle_beta   90.00
_cell.angle_gamma   90.00
#
_symmetry.space_group_name_H-M   'P 1'
#
loop_
_entity.id
_entity.type
_entity.pdbx_description
1 polymer ?
#
loop_
_entity_poly.entity_id
_entity_poly.type
_entity_poly.pdbx_seq_one_letter_code
_entity_poly.pdbx_strand_id
1 'polypeptide(L)'
;MPDYDKERGDFFGPFIDEEEFNNILRTPALPDLFHSTGHDIVFTHSDINMRNILMHNGRISGIVDWENSGWFPDYWEYTKAHYVTKLNRRWLAEVDRVFETFGDFKLDLAIERRLWEYCF
;
A
#
# COMPACT_ATOMS: atom_id res chain seq x y z
N MET A 1 6.95 -10.86 -8.84
CA MET A 1 6.44 -12.24 -8.68
C MET A 1 5.46 -12.17 -7.52
N PRO A 2 4.30 -12.85 -7.53
CA PRO A 2 3.38 -12.76 -6.40
C PRO A 2 4.03 -13.37 -5.14
N ASP A 3 3.88 -12.68 -4.01
CA ASP A 3 4.45 -13.09 -2.72
C ASP A 3 3.71 -14.33 -2.19
N TYR A 4 4.45 -15.39 -1.87
CA TYR A 4 3.87 -16.64 -1.35
C TYR A 4 3.47 -16.48 0.13
N ASP A 5 2.18 -16.53 0.42
CA ASP A 5 1.62 -16.55 1.77
C ASP A 5 1.76 -17.95 2.36
N LYS A 6 2.73 -18.13 3.26
CA LYS A 6 3.02 -19.40 3.95
C LYS A 6 1.93 -19.82 4.94
N GLU A 7 1.14 -18.89 5.45
CA GLU A 7 0.08 -19.18 6.43
C GLU A 7 -1.18 -19.68 5.74
N ARG A 8 -1.47 -19.16 4.53
CA ARG A 8 -2.61 -19.59 3.71
C ARG A 8 -2.26 -20.69 2.70
N GLY A 9 -0.99 -20.85 2.36
CA GLY A 9 -0.52 -21.83 1.39
C GLY A 9 -0.77 -21.43 -0.07
N ASP A 10 -0.94 -20.14 -0.35
CA ASP A 10 -1.27 -19.60 -1.68
C ASP A 10 -0.49 -18.31 -1.99
N PHE A 11 -0.51 -17.86 -3.24
CA PHE A 11 0.11 -16.61 -3.67
C PHE A 11 -0.79 -15.40 -3.35
N PHE A 12 -0.22 -14.29 -2.85
CA PHE A 12 -0.93 -13.03 -2.64
C PHE A 12 -1.17 -12.34 -3.99
N GLY A 13 -2.34 -12.57 -4.56
CA GLY A 13 -2.73 -12.08 -5.89
C GLY A 13 -2.07 -12.88 -7.04
N PRO A 14 -2.28 -12.44 -8.30
CA PRO A 14 -3.00 -11.23 -8.72
C PRO A 14 -4.50 -11.30 -8.43
N PHE A 15 -5.11 -10.17 -8.12
CA PHE A 15 -6.56 -10.06 -7.87
C PHE A 15 -7.29 -9.69 -9.16
N ILE A 16 -8.46 -10.30 -9.37
CA ILE A 16 -9.32 -10.05 -10.52
C ILE A 16 -10.00 -8.69 -10.40
N ASP A 17 -10.37 -8.30 -9.18
CA ASP A 17 -11.00 -7.03 -8.85
C ASP A 17 -10.72 -6.59 -7.40
N GLU A 18 -11.19 -5.38 -7.08
CA GLU A 18 -11.12 -4.76 -5.75
C GLU A 18 -11.90 -5.57 -4.69
N GLU A 19 -12.99 -6.25 -5.08
CA GLU A 19 -13.81 -7.01 -4.15
C GLU A 19 -13.06 -8.23 -3.61
N GLU A 20 -12.36 -8.96 -4.50
CA GLU A 20 -11.48 -10.07 -4.12
C GLU A 20 -10.39 -9.61 -3.16
N PHE A 21 -9.74 -8.49 -3.48
CA PHE A 21 -8.73 -7.89 -2.62
C PHE A 21 -9.28 -7.53 -1.23
N ASN A 22 -10.40 -6.81 -1.19
CA ASN A 22 -11.03 -6.39 0.05
C ASN A 22 -11.44 -7.58 0.91
N ASN A 23 -11.94 -8.66 0.31
CA ASN A 23 -12.30 -9.88 1.03
C ASN A 23 -11.10 -10.57 1.67
N ILE A 24 -9.93 -10.51 1.03
CA ILE A 24 -8.68 -11.09 1.56
C ILE A 24 -8.17 -10.35 2.79
N LEU A 25 -8.40 -9.03 2.86
CA LEU A 25 -8.00 -8.17 3.99
C LEU A 25 -8.98 -8.21 5.16
N ARG A 26 -10.19 -8.78 5.00
CA ARG A 26 -11.13 -8.96 6.11
C ARG A 26 -10.56 -9.93 7.15
N THR A 27 -10.69 -9.56 8.41
CA THR A 27 -10.36 -10.43 9.55
C THR A 27 -11.59 -10.64 10.44
N PRO A 28 -11.91 -11.89 10.85
CA PRO A 28 -13.03 -12.15 11.76
C PRO A 28 -12.93 -11.41 13.10
N ALA A 29 -11.73 -11.00 13.49
CA ALA A 29 -11.51 -10.24 14.71
C ALA A 29 -11.94 -8.78 14.64
N LEU A 30 -12.03 -8.21 13.44
CA LEU A 30 -12.47 -6.84 13.17
C LEU A 30 -13.54 -6.85 12.07
N PRO A 31 -14.73 -7.40 12.34
CA PRO A 31 -15.76 -7.64 11.32
C PRO A 31 -16.31 -6.35 10.70
N ASP A 32 -16.26 -5.24 11.44
CA ASP A 32 -16.73 -3.92 11.00
C ASP A 32 -15.65 -3.11 10.27
N LEU A 33 -14.45 -3.68 10.08
CA LEU A 33 -13.34 -3.01 9.41
C LEU A 33 -13.24 -3.50 7.97
N PHE A 34 -13.62 -2.63 7.04
CA PHE A 34 -13.61 -2.88 5.61
C PHE A 34 -13.11 -1.64 4.87
N HIS A 35 -12.24 -1.85 3.88
CA HIS A 35 -11.76 -0.80 2.99
C HIS A 35 -12.91 -0.19 2.17
N SER A 36 -12.74 1.08 1.77
CA SER A 36 -13.72 1.71 0.90
C SER A 36 -13.67 1.09 -0.50
N THR A 37 -14.74 1.27 -1.27
CA THR A 37 -14.87 0.72 -2.63
C THR A 37 -14.74 1.83 -3.67
N GLY A 38 -14.43 1.47 -4.91
CA GLY A 38 -14.35 2.38 -6.05
C GLY A 38 -12.93 2.83 -6.37
N HIS A 39 -11.93 2.10 -5.87
CA HIS A 39 -10.52 2.32 -6.21
C HIS A 39 -10.16 1.66 -7.53
N ASP A 40 -9.32 2.32 -8.32
CA ASP A 40 -8.77 1.73 -9.55
C ASP A 40 -7.67 0.71 -9.19
N ILE A 41 -7.65 -0.44 -9.89
CA ILE A 41 -6.54 -1.39 -9.79
C ILE A 41 -5.39 -0.90 -10.66
N VAL A 42 -4.27 -0.57 -10.01
CA VAL A 42 -3.07 -0.02 -10.65
C VAL A 42 -1.82 -0.82 -10.27
N PHE A 43 -0.76 -0.68 -11.05
CA PHE A 43 0.52 -1.29 -10.69
C PHE A 43 1.22 -0.42 -9.64
N THR A 44 1.35 -0.96 -8.44
CA THR A 44 1.96 -0.29 -7.27
C THR A 44 3.34 -0.88 -7.00
N HIS A 45 4.23 -0.08 -6.42
CA HIS A 45 5.52 -0.50 -5.88
C HIS A 45 5.37 -1.24 -4.54
N SER A 46 4.41 -0.83 -3.70
CA SER A 46 4.13 -1.40 -2.35
C SER A 46 5.26 -1.31 -1.31
N ASP A 47 6.42 -0.78 -1.69
CA ASP A 47 7.53 -0.41 -0.79
C ASP A 47 8.20 0.92 -1.20
N ILE A 48 7.41 1.90 -1.66
CA ILE A 48 8.03 3.19 -2.02
C ILE A 48 8.52 3.91 -0.76
N ASN A 49 9.82 4.16 -0.72
CA ASN A 49 10.46 4.94 0.33
C ASN A 49 11.72 5.63 -0.22
N MET A 50 12.27 6.59 0.53
CA MET A 50 13.43 7.37 0.07
C MET A 50 14.67 6.55 -0.30
N ARG A 51 14.81 5.31 0.19
CA ARG A 51 15.96 4.43 -0.14
C ARG A 51 15.79 3.78 -1.52
N ASN A 52 14.55 3.66 -1.98
CA ASN A 52 14.18 3.01 -3.24
C ASN A 52 14.05 4.02 -4.40
N ILE A 53 14.25 5.32 -4.12
CA ILE A 53 14.27 6.39 -5.13
C ILE A 53 15.72 6.83 -5.37
N LEU A 54 16.23 6.55 -6.57
CA LEU A 54 17.58 6.93 -6.98
C LEU A 54 17.63 8.37 -7.48
N MET A 55 18.69 9.08 -7.09
CA MET A 55 18.94 10.45 -7.49
C MET A 55 20.29 10.56 -8.22
N HIS A 56 20.30 11.27 -9.34
CA HIS A 56 21.51 11.62 -10.09
C HIS A 56 21.46 13.09 -10.49
N ASN A 57 22.47 13.87 -10.10
CA ASN A 57 22.57 15.31 -10.38
C ASN A 57 21.31 16.11 -10.02
N GLY A 58 20.73 15.84 -8.85
CA GLY A 58 19.54 16.54 -8.35
C GLY A 58 18.22 16.17 -9.04
N ARG A 59 18.21 15.12 -9.87
CA ARG A 59 17.00 14.60 -10.54
C ARG A 59 16.78 13.13 -10.16
N ILE A 60 15.52 12.71 -10.16
CA ILE A 60 15.18 11.28 -10.03
C ILE A 60 15.75 10.56 -11.25
N SER A 61 16.54 9.52 -11.00
CA SER A 61 17.16 8.70 -12.03
C SER A 61 16.56 7.30 -12.13
N GLY A 62 15.77 6.88 -11.14
CA GLY A 62 15.09 5.60 -11.18
C GLY A 62 14.39 5.26 -9.86
N ILE A 63 13.54 4.25 -9.92
CA ILE A 63 12.92 3.58 -8.76
C ILE A 63 13.38 2.12 -8.82
N VAL A 64 13.81 1.58 -7.68
CA VAL A 64 14.36 0.22 -7.54
C VAL A 64 13.64 -0.51 -6.42
N ASP A 65 13.92 -1.82 -6.30
CA ASP A 65 13.35 -2.69 -5.25
C ASP A 65 11.86 -3.04 -5.45
N TRP A 66 11.54 -3.46 -6.67
CA TRP A 66 10.17 -3.80 -7.09
C TRP A 66 9.70 -5.19 -6.65
N GLU A 67 10.36 -5.85 -5.70
CA GLU A 67 10.05 -7.25 -5.36
C GLU A 67 8.66 -7.43 -4.74
N ASN A 68 8.16 -6.44 -4.00
CA ASN A 68 6.79 -6.41 -3.46
C ASN A 68 5.75 -5.78 -4.40
N SER A 69 6.14 -5.41 -5.62
CA SER A 69 5.23 -4.74 -6.56
C SER A 69 4.11 -5.65 -7.03
N GLY A 70 2.95 -5.06 -7.30
CA GLY A 70 1.75 -5.78 -7.70
C GLY A 70 0.61 -4.90 -8.16
N TRP A 71 -0.43 -5.54 -8.69
CA TRP A 71 -1.67 -4.87 -9.10
C TRP A 71 -2.61 -4.82 -7.90
N PHE A 72 -2.73 -3.64 -7.29
CA PHE A 72 -3.51 -3.39 -6.08
C PHE A 72 -4.34 -2.11 -6.26
N PRO A 73 -5.34 -1.85 -5.39
CA PRO A 73 -6.02 -0.56 -5.36
C PRO A 73 -5.05 0.62 -5.27
N ASP A 74 -5.37 1.74 -5.90
CA ASP A 74 -4.55 2.96 -5.93
C ASP A 74 -4.18 3.51 -4.54
N TYR A 75 -5.06 3.41 -3.54
CA TYR A 75 -4.77 3.79 -2.15
C TYR A 75 -3.64 2.95 -1.54
N TRP A 76 -3.36 1.77 -2.07
CA TRP A 76 -2.41 0.82 -1.48
C TRP A 76 -1.00 1.40 -1.43
N GLU A 77 -0.57 2.10 -2.47
CA GLU A 77 0.75 2.77 -2.46
C GLU A 77 0.83 3.84 -1.36
N TYR A 78 -0.23 4.63 -1.20
CA TYR A 78 -0.31 5.65 -0.14
C TYR A 78 -0.18 5.03 1.25
N THR A 79 -0.93 3.96 1.52
CA THR A 79 -0.93 3.32 2.83
C THR A 79 0.38 2.61 3.13
N LYS A 80 0.99 1.92 2.16
CA LYS A 80 2.31 1.28 2.36
C LYS A 80 3.45 2.29 2.51
N ALA A 81 3.44 3.40 1.78
CA ALA A 81 4.40 4.49 1.98
C ALA A 81 4.36 5.06 3.42
N HIS A 82 3.15 5.12 4.01
CA HIS A 82 2.96 5.48 5.43
C HIS A 82 3.43 4.39 6.39
N TYR A 83 3.23 3.11 6.06
CA TYR A 83 3.65 1.99 6.91
C TYR A 83 5.17 1.86 7.02
N VAL A 84 5.86 1.77 5.87
CA VAL A 84 7.30 1.46 5.77
C VAL A 84 8.16 2.48 6.52
N THR A 85 7.72 3.74 6.53
CA THR A 85 8.49 4.86 7.10
C THR A 85 7.71 5.65 8.15
N LYS A 86 6.82 4.99 8.89
CA LYS A 86 5.87 5.56 9.87
C LYS A 86 6.41 6.60 10.88
N LEU A 87 7.73 6.67 11.09
CA LEU A 87 8.37 7.63 11.99
C LEU A 87 8.97 8.86 11.28
N ASN A 88 9.13 8.82 9.95
CA ASN A 88 9.77 9.89 9.19
C ASN A 88 8.76 10.97 8.78
N ARG A 89 8.56 11.96 9.65
CA ARG A 89 7.59 13.05 9.42
C ARG A 89 7.79 13.81 8.11
N ARG A 90 9.03 13.99 7.65
CA ARG A 90 9.29 14.72 6.40
C ARG A 90 8.81 13.91 5.21
N TRP A 91 9.11 12.61 5.19
CA TRP A 91 8.62 11.73 4.15
C TRP A 91 7.09 11.65 4.15
N LEU A 92 6.46 11.45 5.30
CA LEU A 92 4.99 11.38 5.39
C LEU A 92 4.33 12.65 4.85
N ALA A 93 4.87 13.83 5.16
CA ALA A 93 4.36 15.08 4.62
C ALA A 93 4.48 15.19 3.09
N GLU A 94 5.56 14.67 2.50
CA GLU A 94 5.71 14.64 1.05
C GLU A 94 4.82 13.59 0.39
N VAL A 95 4.63 12.43 1.01
CA VAL A 95 3.64 11.44 0.56
C VAL A 95 2.24 12.05 0.56
N ASP A 96 1.83 12.68 1.65
CA ASP A 96 0.51 13.36 1.74
C ASP A 96 0.36 14.40 0.63
N ARG A 97 1.40 15.22 0.38
CA ARG A 97 1.39 16.25 -0.67
C ARG A 97 1.27 15.65 -2.08
N VAL A 98 2.00 14.58 -2.37
CA VAL A 98 2.00 13.95 -3.70
C VAL A 98 0.64 13.29 -3.98
N PHE A 99 0.13 12.54 -3.00
CA PHE A 99 -1.10 11.76 -3.16
C PHE A 99 -2.38 12.59 -3.13
N GLU A 100 -2.35 13.83 -2.61
CA GLU A 100 -3.49 14.77 -2.65
C GLU A 100 -4.00 15.02 -4.09
N THR A 101 -3.14 14.87 -5.10
CA THR A 101 -3.53 15.02 -6.52
C THR A 101 -4.24 13.81 -7.12
N PHE A 102 -4.17 12.64 -6.46
CA PHE A 102 -4.73 11.38 -6.95
C PHE A 102 -6.06 11.04 -6.28
N GLY A 103 -6.26 11.42 -5.02
CA GLY A 103 -7.50 11.15 -4.28
C GLY A 103 -7.38 11.42 -2.79
N ASP A 104 -8.50 11.24 -2.07
CA ASP A 104 -8.52 11.27 -0.61
C ASP A 104 -8.49 9.84 -0.03
N PHE A 105 -7.29 9.35 0.24
CA PHE A 105 -7.05 8.00 0.77
C PHE A 105 -6.95 7.95 2.31
N LYS A 106 -7.36 9.03 3.01
CA LYS A 106 -7.22 9.12 4.47
C LYS A 106 -8.09 8.11 5.22
N LEU A 107 -9.25 7.77 4.67
CA LEU A 107 -10.12 6.74 5.24
C LEU A 107 -9.44 5.37 5.17
N ASP A 108 -8.91 5.00 4.01
CA ASP A 108 -8.22 3.73 3.80
C ASP A 108 -6.95 3.63 4.66
N LEU A 109 -6.21 4.73 4.82
CA LEU A 109 -5.09 4.79 5.76
C LEU A 109 -5.51 4.61 7.22
N ALA A 110 -6.64 5.18 7.63
CA ALA A 110 -7.15 4.97 8.99
C ALA A 110 -7.58 3.51 9.23
N ILE A 111 -8.13 2.87 8.21
CA ILE A 111 -8.51 1.45 8.21
C ILE A 111 -7.25 0.58 8.32
N GLU A 112 -6.26 0.80 7.45
CA GLU A 112 -4.98 0.09 7.47
C GLU A 112 -4.28 0.23 8.83
N ARG A 113 -4.24 1.43 9.43
CA ARG A 113 -3.63 1.62 10.77
C ARG A 113 -4.28 0.76 11.85
N ARG A 114 -5.61 0.64 11.83
CA ARG A 114 -6.33 -0.24 12.76
C ARG A 114 -6.01 -1.71 12.52
N LEU A 115 -5.87 -2.14 11.26
CA LEU A 115 -5.41 -3.49 10.93
C LEU A 115 -3.99 -3.73 11.45
N TRP A 116 -3.09 -2.77 11.26
CA TRP A 116 -1.70 -2.90 11.71
C TRP A 116 -1.58 -3.01 13.22
N GLU A 117 -2.35 -2.23 13.99
CA GLU A 117 -2.40 -2.29 15.46
C GLU A 117 -2.93 -3.63 15.99
N TYR A 118 -3.78 -4.32 15.22
CA TYR A 118 -4.30 -5.62 15.61
C TYR A 118 -3.35 -6.77 15.24
N CYS A 119 -2.71 -6.68 14.07
CA CYS A 119 -1.84 -7.74 13.57
C CYS A 119 -0.39 -7.67 14.09
N PHE A 120 0.09 -6.50 14.57
CA PHE A 120 1.48 -6.26 14.98
C PHE A 120 1.58 -5.40 16.24
#